data_AF-A0A1B2G230-F1
#
_entry.id   AF-A0A1B2G230-F1
#
_cell.length_a   1.000
_cell.length_b   1.000
_cell.length_c   1.000
_cell.angle_alpha   90.00
_cell.angle_beta   90.00
_cell.angle_gamma   90.00
#
_symmetry.space_group_name_H-M   'P 1'
#
loop_
_entity.id
_entity.type
_entity.pdbx_description
1 polymer ?
#
loop_
_entity_poly.entity_id
_entity_poly.type
_entity_poly.pdbx_seq_one_letter_code
_entity_poly.pdbx_strand_id
1 'polypeptide(L)' 'GFRGKCYYFSEDESDWTASQNNCSALGASLAVFDSAEDLSFTMRHKGSSPHWVGLSREGEEHPWQWMSRSPSS' A
#
# COMPACT_ATOMS: atom_id res chain seq x y z
N GLY A 1 11.59 -6.35 -5.53
CA GLY A 1 11.12 -6.81 -4.21
C GLY A 1 12.16 -6.48 -3.15
N PHE A 2 11.76 -6.45 -1.88
CA PHE A 2 12.63 -6.18 -0.73
C PHE A 2 12.14 -6.99 0.49
N ARG A 3 13.05 -7.68 1.17
CA ARG A 3 12.76 -8.48 2.40
C ARG A 3 11.57 -9.42 2.28
N GLY A 4 11.48 -10.16 1.17
CA GLY A 4 10.38 -11.12 0.94
C GLY A 4 9.05 -10.46 0.53
N LYS A 5 9.02 -9.15 0.26
CA LYS A 5 7.86 -8.44 -0.26
C LYS A 5 8.07 -8.01 -1.71
N CYS A 6 7.02 -8.15 -2.51
CA CYS A 6 6.94 -7.59 -3.86
C CYS A 6 6.09 -6.32 -3.83
N TYR A 7 6.52 -5.29 -4.56
CA TYR A 7 5.83 -4.01 -4.65
C TYR A 7 5.52 -3.74 -6.12
N TYR A 8 4.30 -3.30 -6.37
CA TYR A 8 3.81 -2.84 -7.67
C TYR A 8 3.44 -1.36 -7.54
N PHE A 9 3.88 -0.55 -8.49
CA PHE A 9 3.60 0.88 -8.54
C PHE A 9 2.64 1.11 -9.71
N SER A 10 1.40 1.48 -9.40
CA SER A 10 0.36 1.71 -10.40
C SER A 10 0.67 2.96 -11.23
N GLU A 11 0.46 2.89 -12.54
CA GLU A 11 0.47 4.08 -13.42
C GLU A 11 -0.90 4.77 -13.48
N ASP A 12 -1.97 4.06 -13.09
CA ASP A 12 -3.32 4.59 -13.09
C ASP A 12 -3.58 5.50 -11.88
N GLU A 13 -4.22 6.64 -12.14
CA GLU A 13 -4.76 7.53 -11.10
C GLU A 13 -6.16 7.07 -10.70
N SER A 14 -6.33 6.72 -9.44
CA SER A 14 -7.61 6.31 -8.86
C SER A 14 -7.74 6.76 -7.41
N ASP A 15 -8.95 6.72 -6.85
CA ASP A 15 -9.15 6.92 -5.42
C ASP A 15 -8.61 5.72 -4.60
N TRP A 16 -8.54 5.88 -3.29
CA TRP A 16 -7.98 4.85 -2.40
C TRP A 16 -8.72 3.50 -2.51
N THR A 17 -10.06 3.53 -2.60
CA THR A 17 -10.91 2.34 -2.66
C THR A 17 -10.71 1.57 -3.97
N ALA A 18 -10.73 2.29 -5.10
CA ALA A 18 -10.44 1.73 -6.41
C ALA A 18 -9.02 1.17 -6.48
N SER A 19 -8.04 1.86 -5.90
CA SER A 19 -6.64 1.39 -5.86
C SER A 19 -6.51 0.08 -5.09
N GLN A 20 -7.20 -0.05 -3.95
CA GLN A 20 -7.24 -1.30 -3.20
C GLN A 20 -7.91 -2.43 -4.01
N ASN A 21 -9.02 -2.16 -4.69
CA ASN A 21 -9.68 -3.15 -5.54
C ASN A 21 -8.77 -3.63 -6.67
N ASN A 22 -8.01 -2.73 -7.29
CA ASN A 22 -7.01 -3.07 -8.32
C ASN A 22 -5.90 -3.97 -7.75
N CYS A 23 -5.36 -3.65 -6.57
CA CYS A 23 -4.39 -4.53 -5.90
C CYS A 23 -4.99 -5.91 -5.58
N SER A 24 -6.23 -5.96 -5.07
CA SER A 24 -6.93 -7.22 -4.77
C SER A 24 -7.13 -8.08 -6.02
N ALA A 25 -7.45 -7.48 -7.17
CA ALA A 25 -7.58 -8.18 -8.44
C ALA A 25 -6.26 -8.84 -8.92
N LEU A 26 -5.12 -8.32 -8.45
CA LEU A 26 -3.78 -8.89 -8.69
C LEU A 26 -3.36 -9.90 -7.60
N GLY A 27 -4.25 -10.27 -6.68
CA GLY A 27 -3.91 -11.13 -5.54
C GLY A 27 -3.01 -10.45 -4.50
N ALA A 28 -3.03 -9.12 -4.46
CA ALA A 28 -2.22 -8.30 -3.56
C ALA A 28 -3.10 -7.35 -2.72
N SER A 29 -2.46 -6.48 -1.93
CA SER A 29 -3.10 -5.37 -1.22
C SER A 29 -2.34 -4.09 -1.49
N LEU A 30 -2.93 -2.93 -1.18
CA LEU A 30 -2.13 -1.71 -1.08
C LEU A 30 -0.98 -1.94 -0.09
N ALA A 31 0.15 -1.30 -0.38
CA ALA A 31 1.39 -1.56 0.34
C ALA A 31 1.27 -1.18 1.83
N VAL A 32 1.69 -2.10 2.70
CA VAL A 32 1.88 -1.89 4.13
C VAL A 32 3.36 -2.01 4.45
N PHE A 33 3.87 -1.10 5.28
CA PHE A 33 5.27 -1.04 5.66
C PHE A 33 5.42 -1.45 7.12
N ASP A 34 6.24 -2.49 7.36
CA ASP A 34 6.48 -2.98 8.73
C ASP A 34 7.67 -2.27 9.38
N SER A 35 8.46 -1.54 8.59
CA SER A 35 9.62 -0.81 9.08
C SER A 35 9.98 0.39 8.19
N ALA A 36 10.83 1.27 8.72
CA ALA A 36 11.31 2.45 8.00
C ALA A 36 12.14 2.07 6.76
N GLU A 37 12.82 0.91 6.78
CA GLU A 37 13.59 0.40 5.65
C GLU A 37 12.69 0.01 4.48
N ASP A 38 11.53 -0.59 4.76
CA ASP A 38 10.55 -0.95 3.72
C ASP A 38 10.03 0.33 3.03
N LEU A 39 9.72 1.36 3.82
CA LEU A 39 9.30 2.67 3.30
C LEU A 39 10.43 3.36 2.53
N SER A 40 11.67 3.34 3.04
CA SER A 40 12.82 3.94 2.35
C SER A 40 13.07 3.25 1.02
N PHE A 41 12.96 1.92 0.98
CA PHE A 41 13.08 1.16 -0.26
C PHE A 41 12.02 1.58 -1.27
N THR A 42 10.74 1.63 -0.92
CA THR A 42 9.69 2.01 -1.87
C THR A 42 9.80 3.45 -2.33
N MET A 43 10.14 4.38 -1.43
CA MET A 43 10.34 5.80 -1.77
C MET A 43 11.46 6.02 -2.81
N ARG A 44 12.50 5.19 -2.80
CA ARG A 44 13.58 5.25 -3.81
C ARG A 44 13.15 4.76 -5.19
N HIS A 45 12.10 3.94 -5.28
CA HIS A 45 11.70 3.25 -6.52
C HIS A 45 10.34 3.71 -7.06
N LYS A 46 9.50 4.40 -6.28
CA LYS A 46 8.15 4.82 -6.69
C LYS A 46 8.10 5.86 -7.81
N GLY A 47 9.24 6.45 -8.19
CA GLY A 47 9.32 7.59 -9.09
C GLY A 47 8.80 8.90 -8.47
N SER A 48 8.41 9.86 -9.32
CA SER A 48 7.94 11.17 -8.87
C SER A 48 6.47 11.19 -8.44
N SER A 49 5.63 10.35 -9.03
CA SER A 49 4.18 10.36 -8.80
C SER A 49 3.81 9.99 -7.35
N PRO A 50 2.71 10.55 -6.81
CA PRO A 50 2.12 10.07 -5.56
C PRO A 50 1.49 8.69 -5.79
N HIS A 51 1.50 7.85 -4.75
CA HIS A 51 0.91 6.51 -4.78
C HIS A 51 0.12 6.27 -3.51
N TRP A 52 -1.05 5.63 -3.63
CA TRP A 52 -1.81 5.19 -2.48
C TRP A 52 -1.09 4.04 -1.76
N VAL A 53 -1.23 4.03 -0.43
CA VAL A 53 -0.70 3.00 0.46
C VAL A 53 -1.82 2.49 1.35
N GLY A 54 -1.59 1.36 2.00
CA GLY A 54 -2.61 0.69 2.80
C GLY A 54 -2.89 1.35 4.15
N LEU A 55 -2.78 2.66 4.25
CA LEU A 55 -3.08 3.45 5.44
C LEU A 55 -4.44 4.15 5.27
N SER A 56 -5.36 3.94 6.20
CA SER A 56 -6.71 4.54 6.17
C SER A 56 -7.18 4.93 7.56
N ARG A 57 -8.21 5.78 7.63
CA ARG A 57 -8.96 6.12 8.85
C ARG A 57 -10.45 6.23 8.51
N GLU A 58 -11.31 5.81 9.43
CA GLU A 58 -12.78 5.81 9.24
C GLU A 58 -13.41 7.21 9.43
N GLY A 59 -12.63 8.18 9.88
CA GLY A 59 -13.04 9.55 10.13
C GLY A 59 -11.86 10.35 10.70
N GLU A 60 -11.99 11.67 10.80
CA GLU A 60 -10.90 12.50 11.31
C GLU A 60 -10.59 12.26 12.79
N GLU A 61 -11.59 11.82 13.55
CA GLU A 61 -11.48 11.47 14.96
C GLU A 61 -10.82 10.12 15.23
N HIS A 62 -10.69 9.28 14.19
CA HIS A 62 -10.12 7.94 14.32
C HIS A 62 -8.62 7.93 14.00
N PRO A 63 -7.82 7.12 14.72
CA PRO A 63 -6.41 6.98 14.43
C PRO A 63 -6.22 6.34 13.05
N TRP A 64 -5.11 6.69 12.40
CA TRP A 64 -4.67 6.02 11.19
C TRP A 64 -4.33 4.56 11.48
N GLN A 65 -4.80 3.67 10.62
CA GLN A 65 -4.55 2.24 10.71
C GLN A 65 -4.00 1.70 9.39
N TRP A 66 -3.02 0.82 9.50
CA TRP A 66 -2.62 -0.01 8.38
C TRP A 66 -3.67 -1.09 8.18
N MET A 67 -4.00 -1.38 6.92
CA MET A 67 -4.82 -2.55 6.62
C MET A 67 -4.15 -3.79 7.18
N SER A 68 -4.93 -4.61 7.88
CA SER A 68 -4.46 -5.90 8.35
C SER A 68 -4.10 -6.74 7.12
N ARG A 69 -2.91 -7.35 7.14
CA ARG A 69 -2.68 -8.49 6.25
C ARG A 69 -3.70 -9.53 6.68
N SER A 70 -4.70 -9.82 5.84
CA SER A 70 -5.45 -11.05 6.00
C SER A 70 -4.40 -12.17 6.08
N PRO A 71 -4.33 -12.94 7.18
CA PRO A 71 -3.49 -14.12 7.16
C PRO A 71 -4.02 -14.98 6.02
N SER A 72 -3.19 -15.22 5.01
CA SER A 72 -3.46 -16.26 4.04
C SER A 72 -3.78 -17.53 4.83
N SER A 73 -5.03 -18.00 4.75
CA SER A 73 -5.37 -19.36 5.18
C SER A 73 -4.54 -20.37 4.40
#